data_AF-A0A6P2ALC9-F1
#
_entry.id   AF-A0A6P2ALC9-F1
#
_cell.length_a   1.000
_cell.length_b   1.000
_cell.length_c   1.000
_cell.angle_alpha   90.00
_cell.angle_beta   90.00
_cell.angle_gamma   90.00
#
_symmetry.space_group_name_H-M   'P 1'
#
loop_
_entity.id
_entity.type
_entity.pdbx_description
1 polymer ?
#
loop_
_entity_poly.entity_id
_entity_poly.type
_entity_poly.pdbx_seq_one_letter_code
_entity_poly.pdbx_strand_id
1 'polypeptide(L)'
;MNTAILETRSSMSLAGQGMLVVLDGGIPHLERLRQGLLPGAQVLELGPGDGLAQITAHLATHDGLDSLHVVSHGGPGQLFLG
;
A
#
# COMPACT_ATOMS: atom_id res chain seq x y z
N MET A 1 5.00 -47.66 -11.66
CA MET A 1 4.10 -46.50 -11.71
C MET A 1 4.75 -45.39 -10.90
N ASN A 2 5.38 -44.40 -11.55
CA ASN A 2 5.95 -43.25 -10.88
C ASN A 2 4.97 -42.09 -11.01
N THR A 3 4.35 -41.70 -9.91
CA THR A 3 3.43 -40.58 -9.82
C THR A 3 4.26 -39.30 -9.68
N ALA A 4 4.37 -38.52 -10.76
CA ALA A 4 4.89 -37.18 -10.70
C ALA A 4 3.87 -36.29 -9.98
N ILE A 5 4.18 -35.85 -8.76
CA ILE A 5 3.46 -34.77 -8.09
C ILE A 5 3.90 -33.49 -8.80
N LEU A 6 3.09 -32.97 -9.73
CA LEU A 6 3.21 -31.59 -10.16
C LEU A 6 2.73 -30.70 -9.01
N GLU A 7 3.65 -30.29 -8.14
CA GLU A 7 3.46 -29.09 -7.34
C GLU A 7 3.45 -27.90 -8.30
N THR A 8 2.26 -27.60 -8.84
CA THR A 8 1.99 -26.28 -9.43
C THR A 8 2.15 -25.26 -8.31
N ARG A 9 3.35 -24.70 -8.18
CA ARG A 9 3.56 -23.44 -7.46
C ARG A 9 2.72 -22.41 -8.19
N SER A 10 1.53 -22.12 -7.67
CA SER A 10 0.71 -21.01 -8.13
C SER A 10 1.58 -19.76 -8.13
N SER A 11 1.95 -19.27 -9.31
CA SER A 11 2.57 -17.97 -9.46
C SER A 11 1.52 -16.94 -9.07
N MET A 12 1.47 -16.55 -7.80
CA MET A 12 0.69 -15.39 -7.39
C MET A 12 1.27 -14.18 -8.12
N SER A 13 0.51 -13.64 -9.06
CA SER A 13 0.83 -12.36 -9.69
C SER A 13 0.83 -11.30 -8.61
N LEU A 14 2.02 -10.80 -8.27
CA LEU A 14 2.17 -9.68 -7.35
C LEU A 14 1.98 -8.38 -8.14
N ALA A 15 0.78 -8.20 -8.69
CA ALA A 15 0.46 -7.06 -9.55
C ALA A 15 0.63 -5.70 -8.86
N GLY A 16 0.70 -5.67 -7.53
CA GLY A 16 1.01 -4.48 -6.74
C GLY A 16 2.49 -4.33 -6.36
N GLN A 17 3.40 -5.18 -6.84
CA GLN A 17 4.83 -5.00 -6.59
C GLN A 17 5.29 -3.60 -7.01
N GLY A 18 6.08 -2.94 -6.15
CA GLY A 18 6.56 -1.57 -6.38
C GLY A 18 5.56 -0.48 -6.00
N MET A 19 4.32 -0.84 -5.66
CA MET A 19 3.31 0.12 -5.24
C MET A 19 3.39 0.42 -3.74
N LEU A 20 3.42 1.70 -3.39
CA LEU A 20 3.14 2.18 -2.04
C LEU A 20 1.77 2.84 -1.99
N VAL A 21 0.88 2.31 -1.16
CA VAL A 21 -0.42 2.89 -0.85
C VAL A 21 -0.37 3.56 0.51
N VAL A 22 -0.50 4.88 0.52
CA VAL A 22 -0.59 5.69 1.73
C VAL A 22 -2.07 5.90 2.07
N LEU A 23 -2.45 5.51 3.27
CA LEU A 23 -3.80 5.67 3.80
C LEU A 23 -3.79 6.67 4.95
N ASP A 24 -4.60 7.72 4.85
CA ASP A 24 -4.82 8.65 5.96
C ASP A 24 -5.52 7.97 7.13
N GLY A 25 -4.99 8.16 8.35
CA GLY A 25 -5.53 7.56 9.58
C GLY A 25 -6.92 8.09 9.97
N GLY A 26 -7.34 9.23 9.42
CA GLY A 26 -8.68 9.79 9.61
C GLY A 26 -9.77 9.11 8.79
N ILE A 27 -9.41 8.20 7.87
CA ILE A 27 -10.39 7.49 7.03
C ILE A 27 -11.12 6.40 7.81
N PRO A 28 -12.47 6.41 7.84
CA PRO A 28 -13.22 5.33 8.47
C PRO A 28 -13.12 4.04 7.65
N HIS A 29 -13.10 2.90 8.34
CA HIS A 29 -13.12 1.56 7.73
C HIS A 29 -11.91 1.22 6.83
N LEU A 30 -10.70 1.62 7.22
CA LEU A 30 -9.44 1.28 6.53
C LEU A 30 -9.30 -0.20 6.14
N GLU A 31 -9.82 -1.11 6.96
CA GLU A 31 -9.84 -2.54 6.66
C GLU A 31 -10.53 -2.90 5.34
N ARG A 32 -11.62 -2.19 4.96
CA ARG A 32 -12.27 -2.41 3.66
C ARG A 32 -11.41 -1.92 2.50
N LEU A 33 -10.63 -0.86 2.69
CA LEU A 33 -9.69 -0.39 1.67
C LEU A 33 -8.55 -1.39 1.50
N ARG A 34 -8.01 -1.92 2.61
CA ARG A 34 -6.96 -2.95 2.61
C ARG A 34 -7.37 -4.21 1.84
N GLN A 35 -8.62 -4.64 1.99
CA GLN A 35 -9.15 -5.81 1.27
C GLN A 35 -9.19 -5.63 -0.26
N GLY A 36 -9.24 -4.39 -0.75
CA GLY A 36 -9.25 -4.08 -2.18
C GLY A 36 -7.86 -3.88 -2.79
N LEU A 37 -6.79 -3.96 -2.01
CA LEU A 37 -5.44 -3.70 -2.50
C LEU A 37 -4.91 -4.84 -3.35
N LEU A 38 -4.09 -4.48 -4.33
CA LEU A 38 -3.42 -5.44 -5.19
C LEU A 38 -2.43 -6.28 -4.36
N PRO A 39 -2.37 -7.61 -4.59
CA PRO A 39 -1.36 -8.45 -3.96
C PRO A 39 0.05 -7.92 -4.23
N GLY A 40 0.85 -7.76 -3.17
CA GLY A 40 2.22 -7.24 -3.25
C GLY A 40 2.36 -5.72 -3.07
N ALA A 41 1.24 -4.97 -3.03
CA ALA A 41 1.28 -3.56 -2.68
C ALA A 41 1.69 -3.36 -1.22
N GLN A 42 2.57 -2.39 -0.98
CA GLN A 42 2.96 -1.95 0.35
C GLN A 42 1.96 -0.93 0.87
N VAL A 43 1.70 -0.92 2.17
CA VAL A 43 0.73 -0.02 2.80
C VAL A 43 1.40 0.77 3.91
N LEU A 44 1.26 2.09 3.85
CA LEU A 44 1.61 3.01 4.92
C LEU A 44 0.34 3.66 5.44
N GLU A 45 -0.02 3.40 6.70
CA GLU A 45 -1.09 4.13 7.37
C GLU A 45 -0.48 5.34 8.09
N LEU A 46 -0.98 6.54 7.79
CA LEU A 46 -0.53 7.77 8.43
C LEU A 46 -1.07 7.85 9.86
N GLY A 47 -0.16 8.03 10.81
CA GLY A 47 -0.50 8.38 12.17
C GLY A 47 -0.75 9.89 12.33
N PRO A 48 -1.14 10.32 13.53
CA PRO A 48 -1.35 11.74 13.82
C PRO A 48 -0.04 12.53 13.63
N GLY A 49 -0.16 13.78 13.16
CA GLY A 49 0.97 14.71 13.01
C GLY A 49 1.28 15.04 11.56
N ASP A 50 2.56 15.21 11.22
CA ASP A 50 2.98 15.57 9.87
C ASP A 50 3.04 14.32 8.96
N GLY A 51 1.98 14.07 8.18
CA GLY A 51 1.94 12.93 7.27
C GLY A 51 2.93 13.04 6.12
N LEU A 52 3.31 14.24 5.67
CA LEU A 52 4.31 14.38 4.61
C LEU A 52 5.69 13.93 5.09
N ALA A 53 6.05 14.29 6.33
CA ALA A 53 7.27 13.80 6.97
C ALA A 53 7.27 12.27 7.11
N GLN A 54 6.13 11.67 7.50
CA GLN A 54 5.98 10.21 7.60
C GLN A 54 6.17 9.52 6.24
N ILE A 55 5.52 10.04 5.17
CA ILE A 55 5.68 9.51 3.80
C ILE A 55 7.15 9.62 3.38
N THR A 56 7.78 10.77 3.61
CA THR A 56 9.17 11.00 3.22
C THR A 56 10.12 10.06 3.95
N ALA A 57 9.93 9.87 5.25
CA ALA A 57 10.72 8.94 6.05
C ALA A 57 10.57 7.50 5.58
N HIS A 58 9.35 7.10 5.19
CA HIS A 58 9.11 5.76 4.64
C HIS A 58 9.81 5.58 3.29
N LEU A 59 9.65 6.54 2.37
CA LEU A 59 10.29 6.48 1.05
C LEU A 59 11.83 6.47 1.13
N ALA A 60 12.42 7.12 2.14
CA ALA A 60 13.87 7.15 2.33
C ALA A 60 14.48 5.79 2.69
N THR A 61 13.69 4.84 3.19
CA THR A 61 14.18 3.50 3.60
C THR A 61 13.59 2.36 2.78
N HIS A 62 12.77 2.65 1.76
CA HIS A 62 12.09 1.64 0.94
C HIS A 62 12.44 1.85 -0.54
N ASP A 63 13.34 1.01 -1.04
CA ASP A 63 13.72 0.96 -2.44
C ASP A 63 12.76 0.10 -3.28
N GLY A 64 12.84 0.25 -4.60
CA GLY A 64 12.07 -0.57 -5.54
C GLY A 64 10.60 -0.17 -5.66
N LEU A 65 10.23 1.00 -5.14
CA LEU A 65 8.92 1.62 -5.37
C LEU A 65 8.90 2.36 -6.71
N ASP A 66 7.86 2.16 -7.50
CA ASP A 66 7.64 2.81 -8.80
C ASP A 66 6.39 3.71 -8.80
N SER A 67 5.52 3.55 -7.82
CA SER A 67 4.24 4.23 -7.73
C SER A 67 3.86 4.55 -6.27
N LEU A 68 3.30 5.75 -6.08
CA LEU A 68 2.77 6.23 -4.81
C LEU A 68 1.30 6.58 -4.98
N HIS A 69 0.44 5.91 -4.23
CA HIS A 69 -1.01 6.12 -4.23
C HIS A 69 -1.42 6.67 -2.87
N VAL A 70 -1.96 7.87 -2.81
CA VAL A 70 -2.41 8.49 -1.56
C VAL A 70 -3.93 8.50 -1.51
N VAL A 71 -4.49 7.91 -0.46
CA VAL A 71 -5.91 7.92 -0.15
C VAL A 71 -6.10 8.73 1.13
N SER A 72 -6.66 9.93 0.99
CA SER A 72 -6.90 10.81 2.13
C SER A 72 -8.17 11.66 1.96
N HIS A 73 -8.58 12.31 3.06
CA HIS A 73 -9.58 13.36 2.97
C HIS A 73 -8.99 14.62 2.35
N GLY A 74 -9.85 15.42 1.72
CA GLY A 74 -9.46 16.70 1.16
C GLY A 74 -10.54 17.75 1.32
N GLY A 75 -10.14 18.99 1.08
CA GLY A 75 -11.02 20.14 0.96
C GLY A 75 -10.66 20.95 -0.28
N PRO A 76 -11.39 22.05 -0.56
CA PRO A 76 -11.04 22.94 -1.66
C PRO A 76 -9.58 23.42 -1.56
N GLY A 77 -8.73 22.99 -2.49
CA GLY A 77 -7.31 23.30 -2.53
C GLY A 77 -6.47 22.67 -1.42
N GLN A 78 -6.98 21.68 -0.70
CA GLN A 78 -6.33 21.09 0.47
C GLN A 78 -6.35 19.56 0.41
N LEU A 79 -5.23 18.96 0.81
CA LEU A 79 -5.08 17.54 1.07
C LEU A 79 -4.73 17.38 2.55
N PHE A 80 -5.48 16.56 3.27
CA PHE A 80 -5.17 16.22 4.66
C PHE A 80 -4.32 14.96 4.69
N LEU A 81 -3.29 14.95 5.53
CA LEU A 81 -2.30 13.87 5.64
C LEU A 81 -1.93 13.75 7.13
N GLY A 82 -2.80 13.14 7.93
CA GLY A 82 -2.67 13.09 9.40
C GLY A 82 -3.42 14.21 10.13
#